data_AF-A0A7G3AIN1-F1
#
_entry.id   AF-A0A7G3AIN1-F1
#
_cell.length_a   1.000
_cell.length_b   1.000
_cell.length_c   1.000
_cell.angle_alpha   90.00
_cell.angle_beta   90.00
_cell.angle_gamma   90.00
#
_symmetry.space_group_name_H-M   'P 1'
#
loop_
_entity.id
_entity.type
_entity.pdbx_description
1 polymer ?
#
loop_
_entity_poly.entity_id
_entity_poly.type
_entity_poly.pdbx_seq_one_letter_code
_entity_poly.pdbx_strand_id
1 'polypeptide(L)'
;MIRKRFCVIAGLLLGLFLLIFSLNFYFLSRLHEQIRKDTKPRKVAPKRLNFEEEIRRNVVNLGEDYNTRNPKFLAIRKELLKNLRPTSYGNISSVWNTAKEWVVDNEIYPAYGHGLGSVIRALQQEGIVRAKNSPKGTQLKLMLRLTGGQVTIFKPRWYDKDVVFSGPVYSGKDRHTAEVVAFYLGTILNLRWTPIAVGRRINLKEIFRKADRELKETMEVRNKSQYCVYGKCFYCRETEAVCGEEDTNELEGALLLLIPGRIAKQRSPWQRTYRENVRAQWEEDEHYCDVVKERISETRLLDLIDASVFDFLIQNGDRHHYETHNERVLLMDNGKGFGNPSVDFIDILAPLYQCCILRRSTWHRLTLFSGGSLTETLEDLTKYDLMYPILTEEHFEAIERRLLLVYSTVEICLHKHGESVFT
;
A
#
# COMPACT_ATOMS: atom_id res chain seq x y z
N MET A 1 31.57 13.24 -87.15
CA MET A 1 31.52 12.59 -85.81
C MET A 1 31.42 13.54 -84.61
N ILE A 2 31.86 14.81 -84.70
CA ILE A 2 31.93 15.73 -83.55
C ILE A 2 30.55 16.22 -83.07
N ARG A 3 29.61 16.56 -83.98
CA ARG A 3 28.26 17.03 -83.61
C ARG A 3 27.42 16.03 -82.81
N LYS A 4 27.48 14.72 -83.13
CA LYS A 4 26.72 13.69 -82.40
C LYS A 4 27.23 13.50 -80.96
N ARG A 5 28.56 13.57 -80.75
CA ARG A 5 29.14 13.48 -79.40
C ARG A 5 28.80 14.71 -78.55
N PHE A 6 28.77 15.90 -79.15
CA PHE A 6 28.39 17.13 -78.45
C PHE A 6 26.94 17.12 -77.96
N CYS A 7 25.99 16.66 -78.80
CA CYS A 7 24.58 16.54 -78.39
C CYS A 7 24.36 15.53 -77.26
N VAL A 8 25.10 14.41 -77.25
CA VAL A 8 25.00 13.41 -76.17
C VAL A 8 25.58 13.94 -74.86
N ILE A 9 26.72 14.63 -74.90
CA ILE A 9 27.33 15.24 -73.71
C ILE A 9 26.45 16.38 -73.17
N ALA A 10 25.92 17.25 -74.05
CA ALA A 10 24.99 18.30 -73.65
C ALA A 10 23.69 17.74 -73.05
N GLY A 11 23.16 16.66 -73.60
CA GLY A 11 21.99 15.96 -73.05
C GLY A 11 22.25 15.34 -71.67
N LEU A 12 23.41 14.72 -71.47
CA LEU A 12 23.81 14.18 -70.18
C LEU A 12 24.04 15.28 -69.12
N LEU A 13 24.66 16.39 -69.50
CA LEU A 13 24.84 17.54 -68.61
C LEU A 13 23.51 18.20 -68.24
N LEU A 14 22.57 18.32 -69.19
CA LEU A 14 21.23 18.84 -68.92
C LEU A 14 20.44 17.90 -68.00
N GLY A 15 20.54 16.58 -68.23
CA GLY A 15 19.94 15.57 -67.36
C GLY A 15 20.50 15.61 -65.93
N LEU A 16 21.82 15.73 -65.79
CA LEU A 16 22.48 15.86 -64.49
C LEU A 16 22.06 17.16 -63.78
N PHE A 17 21.99 18.27 -64.50
CA PHE A 17 21.55 19.56 -63.97
C PHE A 17 20.10 19.50 -63.45
N LEU A 18 19.19 18.92 -64.24
CA LEU A 18 17.79 18.74 -63.83
C LEU A 18 17.66 17.84 -62.59
N LEU A 19 18.48 16.79 -62.51
CA LEU A 19 18.47 15.87 -61.38
C LEU A 19 18.97 16.56 -60.09
N ILE A 20 20.08 17.29 -60.17
CA ILE A 20 20.63 18.09 -59.05
C ILE A 20 19.65 19.19 -58.64
N PHE A 21 19.01 19.87 -59.60
CA PHE A 21 18.03 20.92 -59.32
C PHE A 21 16.79 20.34 -58.62
N SER A 22 16.28 19.20 -59.08
CA SER A 22 15.13 18.53 -58.47
C SER A 22 15.41 18.03 -57.04
N LEU A 23 16.60 17.49 -56.79
CA LEU A 23 17.03 17.05 -55.46
C LEU A 23 17.20 18.24 -54.51
N ASN A 24 17.81 19.34 -54.96
CA ASN A 24 17.93 20.55 -54.17
C ASN A 24 16.56 21.18 -53.86
N PHE A 25 15.66 21.22 -54.83
CA PHE A 25 14.31 21.75 -54.63
C PHE A 25 13.51 20.89 -53.65
N TYR A 26 13.61 19.55 -53.76
CA TYR A 26 12.99 18.62 -52.81
C TYR A 26 13.57 18.80 -51.41
N PHE A 27 14.89 18.96 -51.28
CA PHE A 27 15.55 19.17 -49.99
C PHE A 27 15.13 20.51 -49.37
N LEU A 28 15.10 21.60 -50.15
CA LEU A 28 14.65 22.92 -49.67
C LEU A 28 13.16 22.91 -49.29
N SER A 29 12.32 22.19 -50.03
CA SER A 29 10.89 22.03 -49.71
C SER A 29 10.71 21.30 -48.38
N ARG A 30 11.45 20.20 -48.16
CA ARG A 30 11.46 19.46 -46.87
C ARG A 30 12.01 20.30 -45.73
N LEU A 31 13.09 21.05 -45.96
CA LEU A 31 13.68 21.92 -44.95
C LEU A 31 12.70 23.04 -44.57
N HIS A 32 12.00 23.62 -45.55
CA HIS A 32 10.98 24.64 -45.31
C HIS A 32 9.77 24.07 -44.56
N GLU A 33 9.34 22.84 -44.87
CA GLU A 33 8.29 22.15 -44.12
C GLU A 33 8.70 21.86 -42.67
N GLN A 34 9.96 21.47 -42.45
CA GLN A 34 10.55 21.27 -41.11
C GLN A 34 10.59 22.58 -40.33
N ILE A 35 11.12 23.66 -40.93
CA ILE A 35 11.16 25.00 -40.32
C ILE A 35 9.75 25.47 -39.98
N ARG A 36 8.75 25.22 -40.84
CA ARG A 36 7.35 25.58 -40.59
C ARG A 36 6.71 24.76 -39.46
N LYS A 37 7.16 23.53 -39.22
CA LYS A 37 6.77 22.73 -38.05
C LYS A 37 7.42 23.26 -36.77
N ASP A 38 8.67 23.70 -36.83
CA ASP A 38 9.42 24.24 -35.68
C ASP A 38 9.04 25.69 -35.32
N THR A 39 8.60 26.49 -36.29
CA THR A 39 8.14 27.89 -36.08
C THR A 39 6.64 28.03 -35.81
N LYS A 40 5.86 26.94 -35.83
CA LYS A 40 4.52 27.00 -35.24
C LYS A 40 4.68 27.33 -33.76
N PRO A 41 4.08 28.42 -33.25
CA PRO A 41 4.10 28.67 -31.83
C PRO A 41 3.52 27.43 -31.15
N ARG A 42 4.32 26.78 -30.31
CA ARG A 42 3.81 25.76 -29.39
C ARG A 42 2.63 26.43 -28.70
N LYS A 43 1.42 25.94 -28.96
CA LYS A 43 0.30 26.24 -28.06
C LYS A 43 0.84 25.86 -26.68
N VAL A 44 1.02 26.85 -25.82
CA VAL A 44 1.36 26.61 -24.43
C VAL A 44 0.26 25.68 -23.96
N ALA A 45 0.61 24.41 -23.72
CA ALA A 45 -0.33 23.48 -23.13
C ALA A 45 -0.88 24.17 -21.88
N PRO A 46 -2.20 24.13 -21.62
CA PRO A 46 -2.73 24.64 -20.36
C PRO A 46 -1.85 24.06 -19.25
N LYS A 47 -1.39 24.91 -18.32
CA LYS A 47 -0.61 24.48 -17.15
C LYS A 47 -1.36 23.30 -16.56
N ARG A 48 -0.82 22.08 -16.68
CA ARG A 48 -1.35 20.91 -15.99
C ARG A 48 -1.48 21.30 -14.53
N LEU A 49 -2.69 21.33 -14.00
CA LEU A 49 -2.87 21.47 -12.56
C LEU A 49 -2.30 20.19 -11.98
N ASN A 50 -1.11 20.30 -11.39
CA ASN A 50 -0.58 19.20 -10.62
C ASN A 50 -1.47 19.09 -9.38
N PHE A 51 -2.44 18.18 -9.40
CA PHE A 51 -3.34 17.91 -8.26
C PHE A 51 -2.54 17.76 -6.96
N GLU A 52 -1.35 17.16 -7.02
CA GLU A 52 -0.49 17.03 -5.85
C GLU A 52 -0.03 18.39 -5.30
N GLU A 53 0.30 19.33 -6.19
CA GLU A 53 0.69 20.69 -5.79
C GLU A 53 -0.51 21.50 -5.29
N GLU A 54 -1.68 21.33 -5.91
CA GLU A 54 -2.95 21.92 -5.44
C GLU A 54 -3.28 21.44 -4.02
N ILE A 55 -3.22 20.12 -3.78
CA ILE A 55 -3.45 19.49 -2.48
C ILE A 55 -2.46 20.02 -1.44
N ARG A 56 -1.16 20.10 -1.75
CA ARG A 56 -0.16 20.64 -0.82
C ARG A 56 -0.43 22.10 -0.46
N ARG A 57 -0.72 22.94 -1.46
CA ARG A 57 -0.98 24.37 -1.24
C ARG A 57 -2.27 24.60 -0.47
N ASN A 58 -3.30 23.78 -0.67
CA ASN A 58 -4.59 23.98 -0.02
C ASN A 58 -4.58 23.61 1.48
N VAL A 59 -3.54 22.94 1.99
CA VAL A 59 -3.40 22.66 3.44
C VAL A 59 -3.45 23.94 4.28
N VAL A 60 -2.88 25.06 3.80
CA VAL A 60 -2.90 26.33 4.56
C VAL A 60 -4.29 27.00 4.59
N ASN A 61 -5.21 26.56 3.73
CA ASN A 61 -6.58 27.06 3.67
C ASN A 61 -7.56 26.19 4.47
N LEU A 62 -7.08 25.09 5.08
CA LEU A 62 -7.90 24.24 5.91
C LEU A 62 -8.41 25.01 7.14
N GLY A 63 -9.69 24.83 7.48
CA GLY A 63 -10.27 25.39 8.69
C GLY A 63 -9.59 24.89 9.97
N GLU A 64 -9.68 25.68 11.04
CA GLU A 64 -9.07 25.36 12.34
C GLU A 64 -9.57 24.04 12.94
N ASP A 65 -10.77 23.59 12.57
CA ASP A 65 -11.38 22.34 13.01
C ASP A 65 -10.52 21.10 12.68
N TYR A 66 -9.74 21.15 11.60
CA TYR A 66 -8.84 20.05 11.20
C TYR A 66 -7.59 19.93 12.08
N ASN A 67 -7.19 21.04 12.71
CA ASN A 67 -6.05 21.11 13.64
C ASN A 67 -6.48 21.03 15.11
N THR A 68 -7.79 21.10 15.37
CA THR A 68 -8.36 21.05 16.72
C THR A 68 -8.90 19.66 17.03
N ARG A 69 -8.67 19.18 18.26
CA ARG A 69 -9.18 17.89 18.71
C ARG A 69 -10.70 17.91 18.82
N ASN A 70 -11.35 16.98 18.15
CA ASN A 70 -12.80 16.78 18.31
C ASN A 70 -13.08 16.05 19.65
N PRO A 71 -13.69 16.68 20.68
CA PRO A 71 -13.81 16.09 22.02
C PRO A 71 -14.56 14.75 22.06
N LYS A 72 -15.36 14.43 21.03
CA LYS A 72 -16.07 13.16 20.91
C LYS A 72 -15.13 11.96 20.71
N PHE A 73 -13.88 12.18 20.27
CA PHE A 73 -12.90 11.10 20.09
C PHE A 73 -12.60 10.37 21.41
N LEU A 74 -12.66 11.07 22.55
CA LEU A 74 -12.29 10.53 23.87
C LEU A 74 -13.13 9.30 24.27
N ALA A 75 -14.44 9.36 24.01
CA ALA A 75 -15.33 8.23 24.29
C ALA A 75 -14.99 7.01 23.43
N ILE A 76 -14.69 7.24 22.14
CA ILE A 76 -14.30 6.19 21.20
C ILE A 76 -12.93 5.62 21.55
N ARG A 77 -11.93 6.46 21.85
CA ARG A 77 -10.59 6.03 22.31
C ARG A 77 -10.68 5.16 23.55
N LYS A 78 -11.50 5.52 24.55
CA LYS A 78 -11.71 4.72 25.75
C LYS A 78 -12.25 3.32 25.43
N GLU A 79 -13.26 3.22 24.57
CA GLU A 79 -13.82 1.92 24.18
C GLU A 79 -12.84 1.09 23.33
N LEU A 80 -12.08 1.73 22.43
CA LEU A 80 -11.02 1.07 21.66
C LEU A 80 -9.95 0.47 22.57
N LEU A 81 -9.43 1.24 23.53
CA LEU A 81 -8.43 0.79 24.50
C LEU A 81 -8.96 -0.39 25.33
N LYS A 82 -10.20 -0.31 25.80
CA LYS A 82 -10.85 -1.39 26.53
C LYS A 82 -10.99 -2.67 25.68
N ASN A 83 -11.37 -2.52 24.41
CA ASN A 83 -11.67 -3.65 23.52
C ASN A 83 -10.40 -4.39 23.05
N LEU A 84 -9.35 -3.65 22.75
CA LEU A 84 -8.09 -4.17 22.20
C LEU A 84 -7.10 -4.60 23.29
N ARG A 85 -7.33 -4.23 24.56
CA ARG A 85 -6.49 -4.66 25.67
C ARG A 85 -6.41 -6.18 25.73
N PRO A 86 -5.21 -6.79 25.70
CA PRO A 86 -5.05 -8.23 25.84
C PRO A 86 -5.66 -8.72 27.16
N THR A 87 -6.56 -9.70 27.09
CA THR A 87 -7.28 -10.25 28.25
C THR A 87 -7.03 -11.74 28.38
N SER A 88 -7.18 -12.26 29.60
CA SER A 88 -7.17 -13.70 29.84
C SER A 88 -8.34 -14.39 29.15
N TYR A 89 -8.15 -15.66 28.83
CA TYR A 89 -9.18 -16.51 28.23
C TYR A 89 -9.09 -17.91 28.82
N GLY A 90 -10.20 -18.63 28.82
CA GLY A 90 -10.28 -20.01 29.32
C GLY A 90 -9.90 -21.01 28.24
N ASN A 91 -10.89 -21.41 27.43
CA ASN A 91 -10.70 -22.43 26.40
C ASN A 91 -10.25 -21.82 25.08
N ILE A 92 -9.05 -22.16 24.63
CA ILE A 92 -8.48 -21.67 23.37
C ILE A 92 -9.32 -22.00 22.13
N SER A 93 -10.00 -23.15 22.11
CA SER A 93 -10.86 -23.54 21.00
C SER A 93 -12.06 -22.60 20.88
N SER A 94 -12.59 -22.11 22.00
CA SER A 94 -13.66 -21.11 22.02
C SER A 94 -13.20 -19.79 21.41
N VAL A 95 -12.00 -19.32 21.78
CA VAL A 95 -11.43 -18.06 21.25
C VAL A 95 -11.32 -18.11 19.73
N TRP A 96 -10.80 -19.22 19.18
CA TRP A 96 -10.67 -19.39 17.73
C TRP A 96 -11.98 -19.57 16.99
N ASN A 97 -12.96 -20.24 17.59
CA ASN A 97 -14.29 -20.38 16.98
C ASN A 97 -15.00 -19.03 16.92
N THR A 98 -14.97 -18.27 18.01
CA THR A 98 -15.51 -16.90 18.05
C THR A 98 -14.84 -16.00 17.00
N ALA A 99 -13.50 -16.05 16.86
CA ALA A 99 -12.80 -15.28 15.84
C ALA A 99 -13.22 -15.61 14.40
N LYS A 100 -13.52 -16.88 14.11
CA LYS A 100 -13.99 -17.33 12.78
C LYS A 100 -15.42 -16.85 12.51
N GLU A 101 -16.27 -16.82 13.53
CA GLU A 101 -17.67 -16.40 13.42
C GLU A 101 -17.82 -14.89 13.15
N TRP A 102 -16.81 -14.07 13.48
CA TRP A 102 -16.84 -12.63 13.17
C TRP A 102 -16.76 -12.30 11.69
N VAL A 103 -16.23 -13.22 10.89
CA VAL A 103 -15.95 -12.96 9.48
C VAL A 103 -17.26 -13.11 8.70
N VAL A 104 -17.99 -11.99 8.63
CA VAL A 104 -19.28 -11.87 7.96
C VAL A 104 -19.18 -10.73 6.94
N ASP A 105 -19.67 -10.97 5.72
CA ASP A 105 -19.72 -10.08 4.54
C ASP A 105 -18.81 -8.85 4.50
N ASN A 106 -19.00 -7.88 5.39
CA ASN A 106 -18.32 -6.58 5.38
C ASN A 106 -17.24 -6.40 6.46
N GLU A 107 -17.03 -7.37 7.35
CA GLU A 107 -16.19 -7.21 8.55
C GLU A 107 -15.39 -8.49 8.85
N ILE A 108 -14.15 -8.32 9.29
CA ILE A 108 -13.27 -9.40 9.78
C ILE A 108 -13.36 -9.51 11.30
N TYR A 109 -13.61 -8.40 11.99
CA TYR A 109 -13.72 -8.34 13.44
C TYR A 109 -14.75 -7.30 13.88
N PRO A 110 -15.38 -7.48 15.07
CA PRO A 110 -16.42 -6.59 15.55
C PRO A 110 -15.86 -5.26 16.07
N ALA A 111 -16.70 -4.22 16.10
CA ALA A 111 -16.33 -2.89 16.58
C ALA A 111 -15.92 -2.88 18.06
N TYR A 112 -16.74 -3.50 18.92
CA TYR A 112 -16.58 -3.51 20.37
C TYR A 112 -17.05 -4.84 20.95
N GLY A 113 -16.46 -5.26 22.07
CA GLY A 113 -16.88 -6.47 22.78
C GLY A 113 -16.43 -7.75 22.09
N HIS A 114 -17.06 -8.86 22.46
CA HIS A 114 -16.87 -10.19 21.85
C HIS A 114 -15.50 -10.87 22.02
N GLY A 115 -14.57 -10.29 22.79
CA GLY A 115 -13.31 -10.97 23.14
C GLY A 115 -12.16 -10.74 22.16
N LEU A 116 -12.13 -9.59 21.46
CA LEU A 116 -11.01 -9.21 20.61
C LEU A 116 -9.68 -9.20 21.38
N GLY A 117 -9.66 -8.65 22.60
CA GLY A 117 -8.51 -8.74 23.50
C GLY A 117 -8.05 -10.16 23.82
N SER A 118 -8.97 -11.14 23.88
CA SER A 118 -8.63 -12.55 24.08
C SER A 118 -7.97 -13.15 22.83
N VAL A 119 -8.45 -12.80 21.63
CA VAL A 119 -7.83 -13.21 20.36
C VAL A 119 -6.44 -12.61 20.21
N ILE A 120 -6.26 -11.33 20.53
CA ILE A 120 -4.95 -10.66 20.52
C ILE A 120 -3.98 -11.38 21.47
N ARG A 121 -4.41 -11.64 22.71
CA ARG A 121 -3.59 -12.37 23.69
C ARG A 121 -3.23 -13.77 23.19
N ALA A 122 -4.19 -14.48 22.62
CA ALA A 122 -3.98 -15.83 22.11
C ALA A 122 -3.00 -15.84 20.93
N LEU A 123 -3.09 -14.88 20.00
CA LEU A 123 -2.12 -14.75 18.90
C LEU A 123 -0.71 -14.47 19.43
N GLN A 124 -0.59 -13.66 20.49
CA GLN A 124 0.68 -13.31 21.12
C GLN A 124 1.33 -14.48 21.87
N GLN A 125 0.54 -15.38 22.48
CA GLN A 125 1.07 -16.35 23.46
C GLN A 125 0.92 -17.82 23.07
N GLU A 126 -0.09 -18.20 22.29
CA GLU A 126 -0.40 -19.62 22.06
C GLU A 126 0.74 -20.36 21.35
N GLY A 127 1.05 -21.57 21.83
CA GLY A 127 2.12 -22.39 21.30
C GLY A 127 1.96 -22.66 19.80
N ILE A 128 3.07 -22.67 19.07
CA ILE A 128 3.08 -23.08 17.66
C ILE A 128 3.13 -24.61 17.65
N VAL A 129 2.29 -25.29 16.87
CA VAL A 129 2.27 -26.77 16.78
C VAL A 129 2.76 -27.28 15.44
N ARG A 130 2.68 -26.47 14.38
CA ARG A 130 3.19 -26.80 13.04
C ARG A 130 3.61 -25.55 12.30
N ALA A 131 4.68 -25.63 11.53
CA ALA A 131 5.13 -24.56 10.65
C ALA A 131 5.24 -25.07 9.21
N LYS A 132 4.93 -24.22 8.24
CA LYS A 132 5.07 -24.47 6.81
C LYS A 132 5.50 -23.21 6.08
N ASN A 133 6.09 -23.38 4.91
CA ASN A 133 6.24 -22.29 3.98
C ASN A 133 4.86 -21.91 3.40
N SER A 134 4.58 -20.60 3.24
CA SER A 134 3.35 -20.18 2.55
C SER A 134 3.42 -20.55 1.05
N PRO A 135 2.39 -21.18 0.47
CA PRO A 135 2.47 -21.75 -0.88
C PRO A 135 2.57 -20.72 -2.01
N LYS A 136 2.19 -19.46 -1.75
CA LYS A 136 2.18 -18.38 -2.75
C LYS A 136 2.62 -17.07 -2.11
N GLY A 137 3.32 -16.22 -2.86
CA GLY A 137 3.73 -14.89 -2.43
C GLY A 137 5.02 -14.45 -3.10
N THR A 138 5.25 -13.13 -3.13
CA THR A 138 6.50 -12.56 -3.65
C THR A 138 7.61 -12.58 -2.59
N GLN A 139 7.23 -12.49 -1.31
CA GLN A 139 8.15 -12.40 -0.17
C GLN A 139 7.96 -13.53 0.84
N LEU A 140 8.95 -13.69 1.73
CA LEU A 140 8.96 -14.72 2.77
C LEU A 140 7.78 -14.54 3.73
N LYS A 141 7.03 -15.62 3.90
CA LYS A 141 6.02 -15.74 4.94
C LYS A 141 5.84 -17.21 5.32
N LEU A 142 5.65 -17.44 6.61
CA LEU A 142 5.44 -18.77 7.16
C LEU A 142 3.96 -18.94 7.50
N MET A 143 3.40 -20.11 7.23
CA MET A 143 2.11 -20.50 7.77
C MET A 143 2.32 -21.25 9.08
N LEU A 144 1.86 -20.68 10.17
CA LEU A 144 1.97 -21.26 11.50
C LEU A 144 0.60 -21.78 11.92
N ARG A 145 0.56 -22.98 12.50
CA ARG A 145 -0.61 -23.48 13.19
C ARG A 145 -0.37 -23.36 14.68
N LEU A 146 -1.27 -22.69 15.38
CA LEU A 146 -1.22 -22.52 16.82
C LEU A 146 -1.98 -23.65 17.54
N THR A 147 -1.76 -23.80 18.84
CA THR A 147 -2.61 -24.61 19.73
C THR A 147 -4.08 -24.25 19.54
N GLY A 148 -4.97 -25.24 19.58
CA GLY A 148 -6.39 -25.06 19.20
C GLY A 148 -6.63 -25.05 17.68
N GLY A 149 -5.58 -25.23 16.88
CA GLY A 149 -5.68 -25.52 15.44
C GLY A 149 -5.83 -24.30 14.53
N GLN A 150 -5.85 -23.08 15.08
CA GLN A 150 -5.91 -21.85 14.30
C GLN A 150 -4.67 -21.69 13.42
N VAL A 151 -4.88 -21.23 12.18
CA VAL A 151 -3.81 -20.97 11.22
C VAL A 151 -3.57 -19.46 11.15
N THR A 152 -2.30 -19.09 11.08
CA THR A 152 -1.83 -17.71 10.99
C THR A 152 -0.72 -17.60 9.94
N ILE A 153 -0.48 -16.37 9.49
CA ILE A 153 0.64 -16.02 8.62
C ILE A 153 1.66 -15.26 9.47
N PHE A 154 2.92 -15.67 9.45
CA PHE A 154 4.02 -14.95 10.08
C PHE A 154 4.87 -14.26 9.00
N LYS A 155 5.02 -12.95 9.11
CA LYS A 155 5.91 -12.13 8.29
C LYS A 155 7.10 -11.68 9.16
N PRO A 156 8.33 -12.11 8.84
CA PRO A 156 9.48 -11.84 9.69
C PRO A 156 9.94 -10.38 9.57
N ARG A 157 10.68 -9.92 10.58
CA ARG A 157 11.45 -8.68 10.52
C ARG A 157 12.56 -8.80 9.48
N TRP A 158 12.62 -7.80 8.60
CA TRP A 158 13.67 -7.63 7.60
C TRP A 158 14.59 -6.46 7.88
N TYR A 159 14.09 -5.45 8.58
CA TYR A 159 14.77 -4.18 8.81
C TYR A 159 14.59 -3.73 10.24
N ASP A 160 15.51 -2.89 10.71
CA ASP A 160 15.32 -2.10 11.91
C ASP A 160 14.26 -1.02 11.65
N LYS A 161 13.59 -0.58 12.72
CA LYS A 161 12.42 0.31 12.63
C LYS A 161 12.73 1.73 12.11
N ASP A 162 13.99 2.12 12.17
CA ASP A 162 14.54 3.44 11.79
C ASP A 162 15.09 3.46 10.36
N VAL A 163 15.06 2.33 9.64
CA VAL A 163 15.50 2.27 8.24
C VAL A 163 14.54 3.06 7.35
N VAL A 164 15.10 4.06 6.65
CA VAL A 164 14.39 4.91 5.69
C VAL A 164 14.70 4.51 4.26
N PHE A 165 13.66 4.38 3.42
CA PHE A 165 13.77 4.07 2.00
C PHE A 165 13.61 5.33 1.14
N SER A 166 14.63 5.63 0.32
CA SER A 166 14.64 6.80 -0.59
C SER A 166 14.18 6.49 -2.01
N GLY A 167 13.94 5.22 -2.34
CA GLY A 167 13.49 4.78 -3.65
C GLY A 167 12.00 4.98 -3.89
N PRO A 168 11.44 4.33 -4.93
CA PRO A 168 9.99 4.28 -5.14
C PRO A 168 9.23 3.86 -3.88
N VAL A 169 7.99 4.30 -3.73
CA VAL A 169 7.15 4.05 -2.54
C VAL A 169 6.98 2.55 -2.16
N TYR A 170 7.19 1.64 -3.11
CA TYR A 170 7.12 0.18 -2.93
C TYR A 170 8.49 -0.48 -2.66
N SER A 171 9.55 0.30 -2.41
CA SER A 171 10.91 -0.17 -2.14
C SER A 171 11.02 -1.07 -0.90
N GLY A 172 12.07 -1.89 -0.89
CA GLY A 172 12.39 -2.79 0.21
C GLY A 172 11.47 -4.02 0.30
N LYS A 173 11.69 -4.83 1.32
CA LYS A 173 10.83 -5.96 1.72
C LYS A 173 9.68 -5.48 2.62
N ASP A 174 8.78 -6.40 2.95
CA ASP A 174 7.66 -6.17 3.86
C ASP A 174 8.20 -5.84 5.25
N ARG A 175 7.73 -4.73 5.81
CA ARG A 175 7.94 -4.31 7.19
C ARG A 175 6.85 -4.93 8.04
N HIS A 176 7.24 -5.78 8.97
CA HIS A 176 6.30 -6.47 9.87
C HIS A 176 5.54 -5.47 10.75
N THR A 177 6.19 -4.40 11.19
CA THR A 177 5.56 -3.31 11.96
C THR A 177 4.41 -2.66 11.22
N ALA A 178 4.51 -2.52 9.89
CA ALA A 178 3.46 -1.93 9.07
C ALA A 178 2.17 -2.75 9.07
N GLU A 179 2.25 -4.09 9.11
CA GLU A 179 1.06 -4.95 9.23
C GLU A 179 0.37 -4.77 10.58
N VAL A 180 1.14 -4.67 11.66
CA VAL A 180 0.62 -4.50 13.02
C VAL A 180 -0.03 -3.12 13.17
N VAL A 181 0.62 -2.05 12.70
CA VAL A 181 0.04 -0.71 12.71
C VAL A 181 -1.21 -0.62 11.85
N ALA A 182 -1.22 -1.27 10.68
CA ALA A 182 -2.38 -1.31 9.81
C ALA A 182 -3.61 -1.90 10.50
N PHE A 183 -3.45 -2.93 11.33
CA PHE A 183 -4.54 -3.47 12.14
C PHE A 183 -5.11 -2.43 13.12
N TYR A 184 -4.25 -1.81 13.93
CA TYR A 184 -4.69 -0.81 14.92
C TYR A 184 -5.28 0.44 14.26
N LEU A 185 -4.65 0.97 13.22
CA LEU A 185 -5.15 2.12 12.45
C LEU A 185 -6.49 1.79 11.78
N GLY A 186 -6.62 0.60 11.20
CA GLY A 186 -7.89 0.15 10.63
C GLY A 186 -9.00 0.10 11.67
N THR A 187 -8.69 -0.33 12.89
CA THR A 187 -9.66 -0.33 13.99
C THR A 187 -10.06 1.10 14.41
N ILE A 188 -9.09 2.02 14.49
CA ILE A 188 -9.37 3.44 14.80
C ILE A 188 -10.27 4.05 13.73
N LEU A 189 -9.95 3.85 12.44
CA LEU A 189 -10.71 4.35 11.29
C LEU A 189 -11.97 3.53 10.99
N ASN A 190 -12.27 2.53 11.81
CA ASN A 190 -13.44 1.66 11.66
C ASN A 190 -13.48 0.88 10.34
N LEU A 191 -12.32 0.67 9.72
CA LEU A 191 -12.10 -0.12 8.51
C LEU A 191 -11.85 -1.58 8.93
N ARG A 192 -12.88 -2.23 9.49
CA ARG A 192 -12.78 -3.56 10.14
C ARG A 192 -12.58 -4.72 9.18
N TRP A 193 -12.17 -4.43 7.96
CA TRP A 193 -11.74 -5.36 6.92
C TRP A 193 -10.20 -5.35 6.73
N THR A 194 -9.46 -4.82 7.71
CA THR A 194 -8.03 -5.12 7.93
C THR A 194 -7.86 -6.48 8.61
N PRO A 195 -6.78 -7.24 8.33
CA PRO A 195 -6.46 -8.44 9.11
C PRO A 195 -6.14 -8.10 10.57
N ILE A 196 -6.49 -8.99 11.51
CA ILE A 196 -5.95 -8.92 12.87
C ILE A 196 -4.47 -9.30 12.81
N ALA A 197 -3.59 -8.40 13.24
CA ALA A 197 -2.15 -8.57 13.23
C ALA A 197 -1.56 -8.17 14.59
N VAL A 198 -0.67 -9.00 15.12
CA VAL A 198 0.04 -8.72 16.39
C VAL A 198 1.53 -8.95 16.20
N GLY A 199 2.33 -8.23 16.96
CA GLY A 199 3.75 -8.50 17.07
C GLY A 199 4.04 -9.75 17.89
N ARG A 200 5.02 -10.54 17.43
CA ARG A 200 5.43 -11.77 18.09
C ARG A 200 6.89 -12.13 17.81
N ARG A 201 7.56 -12.66 18.83
CA ARG A 201 8.86 -13.32 18.71
C ARG A 201 8.65 -14.84 18.62
N ILE A 202 9.33 -15.49 17.68
CA ILE A 202 9.27 -16.95 17.51
C ILE A 202 10.68 -17.53 17.59
N ASN A 203 10.85 -18.69 18.21
CA ASN A 203 12.15 -19.35 18.29
C ASN A 203 12.39 -20.21 17.04
N LEU A 204 13.35 -19.86 16.19
CA LEU A 204 13.57 -20.58 14.92
C LEU A 204 14.03 -22.03 15.09
N LYS A 205 14.71 -22.37 16.20
CA LYS A 205 15.06 -23.76 16.52
C LYS A 205 13.81 -24.58 16.86
N GLU A 206 12.84 -23.98 17.54
CA GLU A 206 11.51 -24.59 17.76
C GLU A 206 10.74 -24.75 16.44
N ILE A 207 10.75 -23.72 15.59
CA ILE A 207 10.13 -23.76 14.26
C ILE A 207 10.72 -24.90 13.44
N PHE A 208 12.05 -25.06 13.41
CA PHE A 208 12.71 -26.14 12.69
C PHE A 208 12.18 -27.51 13.12
N ARG A 209 11.98 -27.75 14.41
CA ARG A 209 11.44 -29.03 14.91
C ARG A 209 10.00 -29.29 14.43
N LYS A 210 9.20 -28.23 14.29
CA LYS A 210 7.76 -28.25 13.95
C LYS A 210 7.47 -28.03 12.45
N ALA A 211 8.50 -27.76 11.67
CA ALA A 211 8.42 -27.52 10.24
C ALA A 211 8.17 -28.80 9.45
N ASP A 212 7.42 -28.68 8.35
CA ASP A 212 7.33 -29.74 7.35
C ASP A 212 8.62 -29.86 6.52
N ARG A 213 8.67 -30.90 5.68
CA ARG A 213 9.87 -31.20 4.89
C ARG A 213 10.28 -30.02 4.00
N GLU A 214 9.33 -29.40 3.31
CA GLU A 214 9.60 -28.28 2.40
C GLU A 214 10.16 -27.06 3.14
N LEU A 215 9.60 -26.68 4.30
CA LEU A 215 10.16 -25.59 5.08
C LEU A 215 11.53 -25.93 5.65
N LYS A 216 11.73 -27.15 6.19
CA LYS A 216 13.02 -27.60 6.74
C LYS A 216 14.17 -27.52 5.74
N GLU A 217 13.91 -27.86 4.47
CA GLU A 217 14.90 -27.76 3.38
C GLU A 217 15.36 -26.32 3.11
N THR A 218 14.60 -25.33 3.59
CA THR A 218 14.90 -23.89 3.45
C THR A 218 15.34 -23.22 4.76
N MET A 219 15.69 -24.04 5.76
CA MET A 219 16.23 -23.60 7.04
C MET A 219 17.66 -24.10 7.19
N GLU A 220 18.52 -23.27 7.76
CA GLU A 220 19.94 -23.55 7.91
C GLU A 220 20.44 -23.15 9.30
N VAL A 221 21.58 -23.73 9.70
CA VAL A 221 22.25 -23.39 10.94
C VAL A 221 23.56 -22.69 10.59
N ARG A 222 23.62 -21.39 10.86
CA ARG A 222 24.82 -20.55 10.73
C ARG A 222 25.54 -20.46 12.07
N ASN A 223 26.83 -20.14 12.05
CA ASN A 223 27.64 -19.92 13.26
C ASN A 223 27.50 -21.02 14.34
N LYS A 224 27.38 -22.28 13.90
CA LYS A 224 27.18 -23.51 14.72
C LYS A 224 25.85 -23.63 15.48
N SER A 225 25.16 -22.54 15.81
CA SER A 225 23.94 -22.60 16.64
C SER A 225 22.80 -21.65 16.24
N GLN A 226 23.02 -20.75 15.28
CA GLN A 226 22.04 -19.75 14.87
C GLN A 226 21.18 -20.29 13.72
N TYR A 227 19.88 -20.42 13.94
CA TYR A 227 18.93 -20.87 12.94
C TYR A 227 18.52 -19.70 12.06
N CYS A 228 18.47 -19.93 10.75
CA CYS A 228 18.01 -18.99 9.74
C CYS A 228 16.99 -19.65 8.82
N VAL A 229 16.18 -18.85 8.14
CA VAL A 229 15.17 -19.30 7.19
C VAL A 229 15.10 -18.34 6.01
N TYR A 230 15.14 -18.88 4.79
CA TYR A 230 14.89 -18.09 3.57
C TYR A 230 13.58 -18.47 2.89
N GLY A 231 13.02 -19.65 3.19
CA GLY A 231 11.72 -20.10 2.66
C GLY A 231 11.68 -20.24 1.14
N LYS A 232 10.47 -20.32 0.60
CA LYS A 232 10.23 -20.47 -0.84
C LYS A 232 9.15 -19.50 -1.31
N CYS A 233 9.57 -18.53 -2.10
CA CYS A 233 8.73 -17.48 -2.67
C CYS A 233 9.42 -16.90 -3.91
N PHE A 234 8.76 -16.00 -4.65
CA PHE A 234 9.32 -15.46 -5.90
C PHE A 234 10.69 -14.78 -5.73
N TYR A 235 10.89 -14.04 -4.62
CA TYR A 235 12.16 -13.36 -4.33
C TYR A 235 12.99 -14.05 -3.24
N CYS A 236 12.61 -15.24 -2.76
CA CYS A 236 13.33 -15.92 -1.69
C CYS A 236 14.62 -16.54 -2.22
N ARG A 237 15.75 -16.24 -1.56
CA ARG A 237 17.08 -16.76 -1.88
C ARG A 237 17.81 -17.10 -0.60
N GLU A 238 18.65 -18.14 -0.63
CA GLU A 238 19.50 -18.54 0.50
C GLU A 238 20.38 -17.39 1.02
N THR A 239 20.88 -16.55 0.10
CA THR A 239 21.67 -15.35 0.43
C THR A 239 20.89 -14.27 1.19
N GLU A 240 19.56 -14.38 1.24
CA GLU A 240 18.66 -13.42 1.90
C GLU A 240 17.89 -14.07 3.07
N ALA A 241 18.45 -15.09 3.71
CA ALA A 241 17.85 -15.70 4.89
C ALA A 241 17.72 -14.70 6.05
N VAL A 242 16.59 -14.76 6.77
CA VAL A 242 16.42 -14.08 8.06
C VAL A 242 16.86 -15.03 9.18
N CYS A 243 17.67 -14.53 10.09
CA CYS A 243 18.23 -15.30 11.20
C CYS A 243 17.62 -14.87 12.52
N GLY A 244 17.49 -15.81 13.46
CA GLY A 244 17.17 -15.49 14.84
C GLY A 244 18.37 -14.82 15.53
N GLU A 245 18.13 -14.14 16.65
CA GLU A 245 19.20 -13.62 17.50
C GLU A 245 20.18 -14.73 17.91
N GLU A 246 21.48 -14.43 18.01
CA GLU A 246 22.54 -15.45 18.17
C GLU A 246 22.37 -16.30 19.43
N ASP A 247 21.98 -15.68 20.55
CA ASP A 247 21.85 -16.36 21.84
C ASP A 247 20.51 -17.09 22.00
N THR A 248 19.42 -16.48 21.55
CA THR A 248 18.05 -16.93 21.84
C THR A 248 17.42 -17.70 20.68
N ASN A 249 17.91 -17.52 19.45
CA ASN A 249 17.25 -17.91 18.21
C ASN A 249 15.86 -17.30 18.02
N GLU A 250 15.55 -16.21 18.73
CA GLU A 250 14.29 -15.49 18.53
C GLU A 250 14.34 -14.66 17.25
N LEU A 251 13.30 -14.81 16.44
CA LEU A 251 13.04 -13.97 15.29
C LEU A 251 11.76 -13.17 15.55
N GLU A 252 11.93 -11.86 15.49
CA GLU A 252 10.85 -10.90 15.58
C GLU A 252 10.01 -10.87 14.28
N GLY A 253 8.69 -10.71 14.37
CA GLY A 253 7.82 -10.51 13.20
C GLY A 253 6.35 -10.27 13.55
N ALA A 254 5.53 -10.13 12.51
CA ALA A 254 4.08 -9.95 12.63
C ALA A 254 3.36 -11.27 12.43
N LEU A 255 2.45 -11.61 13.33
CA LEU A 255 1.55 -12.74 13.23
C LEU A 255 0.14 -12.27 12.86
N LEU A 256 -0.31 -12.64 11.68
CA LEU A 256 -1.61 -12.29 11.13
C LEU A 256 -2.57 -13.47 11.24
N LEU A 257 -3.77 -13.23 11.76
CA LEU A 257 -4.84 -14.22 11.75
C LEU A 257 -5.27 -14.50 10.31
N LEU A 258 -5.30 -15.78 9.92
CA LEU A 258 -5.76 -16.14 8.57
C LEU A 258 -7.27 -15.90 8.47
N ILE A 259 -7.67 -15.08 7.52
CA ILE A 259 -9.08 -14.84 7.21
C ILE A 259 -9.65 -16.11 6.54
N PRO A 260 -10.73 -16.70 7.09
CA PRO A 260 -11.39 -17.86 6.52
C PRO A 260 -12.15 -17.48 5.24
N GLY A 261 -12.58 -18.49 4.47
CA GLY A 261 -13.40 -18.29 3.29
C GLY A 261 -12.60 -18.09 2.00
N ARG A 262 -13.35 -17.86 0.91
CA ARG A 262 -12.77 -17.67 -0.43
C ARG A 262 -12.38 -16.22 -0.60
N ILE A 263 -11.09 -16.01 -0.89
CA ILE A 263 -10.57 -14.69 -1.24
C ILE A 263 -10.41 -14.61 -2.76
N ALA A 264 -11.09 -13.64 -3.38
CA ALA A 264 -10.94 -13.36 -4.80
C ALA A 264 -9.98 -12.18 -5.01
N LYS A 265 -9.08 -12.32 -6.00
CA LYS A 265 -8.03 -11.36 -6.30
C LYS A 265 -8.34 -10.64 -7.61
N GLN A 266 -8.29 -9.32 -7.59
CA GLN A 266 -8.58 -8.46 -8.72
C GLN A 266 -7.42 -7.48 -8.93
N ARG A 267 -7.22 -7.03 -10.18
CA ARG A 267 -6.22 -6.01 -10.50
C ARG A 267 -6.74 -4.64 -10.07
N SER A 268 -5.90 -3.84 -9.41
CA SER A 268 -6.25 -2.45 -9.08
C SER A 268 -6.31 -1.60 -10.36
N PRO A 269 -7.36 -0.77 -10.58
CA PRO A 269 -7.38 0.17 -11.70
C PRO A 269 -6.23 1.20 -11.60
N TRP A 270 -5.85 1.58 -10.38
CA TRP A 270 -4.72 2.49 -10.10
C TRP A 270 -3.39 1.75 -9.88
N GLN A 271 -3.21 0.58 -10.49
CA GLN A 271 -1.94 -0.12 -10.43
C GLN A 271 -0.83 0.70 -11.13
N ARG A 272 0.33 0.83 -10.48
CA ARG A 272 1.58 1.38 -11.06
C ARG A 272 2.17 0.47 -12.13
N THR A 273 3.01 1.02 -13.01
CA THR A 273 3.67 0.23 -14.07
C THR A 273 4.83 -0.64 -13.56
N TYR A 274 5.41 -0.28 -12.40
CA TYR A 274 6.65 -0.87 -11.87
C TYR A 274 7.85 -0.82 -12.84
N ARG A 275 7.82 0.14 -13.76
CA ARG A 275 8.88 0.36 -14.75
C ARG A 275 9.34 1.79 -14.67
N GLU A 276 10.65 1.98 -14.57
CA GLU A 276 11.25 3.31 -14.62
C GLU A 276 10.84 4.02 -15.92
N ASN A 277 10.48 5.30 -15.81
CA ASN A 277 10.11 6.17 -16.92
C ASN A 277 8.87 5.74 -17.73
N VAL A 278 8.08 4.77 -17.25
CA VAL A 278 6.81 4.40 -17.87
C VAL A 278 5.68 4.77 -16.92
N ARG A 279 4.84 5.71 -17.34
CA ARG A 279 3.69 6.16 -16.55
C ARG A 279 2.48 5.27 -16.80
N ALA A 280 1.65 5.12 -15.78
CA ALA A 280 0.37 4.44 -15.93
C ALA A 280 -0.68 5.39 -16.53
N GLN A 281 -1.74 4.85 -17.14
CA GLN A 281 -2.79 5.68 -17.75
C GLN A 281 -3.40 6.66 -16.73
N TRP A 282 -3.67 6.20 -15.51
CA TRP A 282 -4.22 7.02 -14.43
C TRP A 282 -3.28 8.14 -13.97
N GLU A 283 -1.98 8.06 -14.27
CA GLU A 283 -1.01 9.13 -13.96
C GLU A 283 -1.02 10.23 -15.03
N GLU A 284 -1.55 9.95 -16.22
CA GLU A 284 -1.57 10.87 -17.37
C GLU A 284 -2.95 11.45 -17.66
N ASP A 285 -4.01 10.70 -17.34
CA ASP A 285 -5.40 11.05 -17.61
C ASP A 285 -6.12 11.52 -16.35
N GLU A 286 -6.43 12.81 -16.29
CA GLU A 286 -7.14 13.44 -15.16
C GLU A 286 -8.59 12.92 -15.02
N HIS A 287 -9.19 12.41 -16.10
CA HIS A 287 -10.55 11.88 -16.13
C HIS A 287 -10.58 10.35 -16.05
N TYR A 288 -9.47 9.72 -15.65
CA TYR A 288 -9.35 8.26 -15.61
C TYR A 288 -10.46 7.59 -14.79
N CYS A 289 -10.93 8.24 -13.71
CA CYS A 289 -11.98 7.67 -12.88
C CYS A 289 -13.30 7.44 -13.64
N ASP A 290 -13.62 8.24 -14.66
CA ASP A 290 -14.86 8.04 -15.44
C ASP A 290 -14.83 6.69 -16.18
N VAL A 291 -13.66 6.31 -16.71
CA VAL A 291 -13.43 4.99 -17.32
C VAL A 291 -13.53 3.87 -16.27
N VAL A 292 -13.13 4.13 -15.03
CA VAL A 292 -13.21 3.15 -13.94
C VAL A 292 -14.66 2.94 -13.51
N LYS A 293 -15.46 4.01 -13.38
CA LYS A 293 -16.88 3.98 -13.00
C LYS A 293 -17.72 3.10 -13.94
N GLU A 294 -17.35 3.01 -15.21
CA GLU A 294 -18.01 2.13 -16.18
C GLU A 294 -17.73 0.63 -15.98
N ARG A 295 -16.67 0.28 -15.24
CA ARG A 295 -16.13 -1.10 -15.16
C ARG A 295 -16.34 -1.78 -13.82
N ILE A 296 -16.53 -1.01 -12.74
CA ILE A 296 -16.71 -1.54 -11.38
C ILE A 296 -17.95 -0.93 -10.74
N SER A 297 -18.55 -1.65 -9.79
CA SER A 297 -19.70 -1.14 -9.04
C SER A 297 -19.30 0.07 -8.17
N GLU A 298 -20.26 0.93 -7.87
CA GLU A 298 -20.06 2.08 -6.98
C GLU A 298 -19.56 1.65 -5.59
N THR A 299 -20.12 0.57 -5.03
CA THR A 299 -19.66 0.02 -3.75
C THR A 299 -18.19 -0.40 -3.79
N ARG A 300 -17.75 -1.04 -4.89
CA ARG A 300 -16.36 -1.43 -5.08
C ARG A 300 -15.46 -0.22 -5.28
N LEU A 301 -15.92 0.80 -6.00
CA LEU A 301 -15.18 2.04 -6.19
C LEU A 301 -14.94 2.75 -4.85
N LEU A 302 -15.99 2.89 -4.03
CA LEU A 302 -15.89 3.47 -2.69
C LEU A 302 -14.96 2.66 -1.77
N ASP A 303 -14.94 1.33 -1.89
CA ASP A 303 -13.97 0.49 -1.17
C ASP A 303 -12.52 0.79 -1.57
N LEU A 304 -12.26 1.01 -2.86
CA LEU A 304 -10.93 1.35 -3.35
C LEU A 304 -10.52 2.78 -2.95
N ILE A 305 -11.47 3.70 -2.81
CA ILE A 305 -11.21 5.05 -2.32
C ILE A 305 -10.89 5.00 -0.82
N ASP A 306 -11.66 4.29 0.00
CA ASP A 306 -11.33 4.07 1.42
C ASP A 306 -9.95 3.41 1.57
N ALA A 307 -9.64 2.42 0.71
CA ALA A 307 -8.32 1.80 0.66
C ALA A 307 -7.21 2.81 0.31
N SER A 308 -7.45 3.72 -0.64
CA SER A 308 -6.46 4.72 -1.05
C SER A 308 -6.15 5.73 0.07
N VAL A 309 -7.18 6.14 0.83
CA VAL A 309 -7.01 7.00 2.01
C VAL A 309 -6.19 6.27 3.06
N PHE A 310 -6.55 5.02 3.36
CA PHE A 310 -5.82 4.20 4.33
C PHE A 310 -4.37 3.97 3.91
N ASP A 311 -4.14 3.57 2.66
CA ASP A 311 -2.82 3.35 2.08
C ASP A 311 -1.97 4.61 2.11
N PHE A 312 -2.56 5.78 1.88
CA PHE A 312 -1.84 7.03 1.92
C PHE A 312 -1.35 7.37 3.34
N LEU A 313 -2.20 7.18 4.36
CA LEU A 313 -1.81 7.40 5.76
C LEU A 313 -0.61 6.53 6.16
N ILE A 314 -0.63 5.25 5.76
CA ILE A 314 0.48 4.32 6.03
C ILE A 314 1.60 4.39 4.99
N GLN A 315 1.48 5.20 3.94
CA GLN A 315 2.39 5.25 2.79
C GLN A 315 2.61 3.92 2.04
N ASN A 316 1.56 3.10 1.89
CA ASN A 316 1.58 1.89 1.09
C ASN A 316 1.24 2.17 -0.38
N GLY A 317 2.25 2.32 -1.23
CA GLY A 317 2.04 2.52 -2.67
C GLY A 317 2.09 1.23 -3.51
N ASP A 318 1.99 0.06 -2.89
CA ASP A 318 2.14 -1.24 -3.55
C ASP A 318 0.81 -2.03 -3.69
N ARG A 319 -0.37 -1.39 -3.55
CA ARG A 319 -1.68 -2.05 -3.74
C ARG A 319 -2.04 -2.24 -5.22
N HIS A 320 -1.25 -3.03 -5.90
CA HIS A 320 -1.43 -3.33 -7.33
C HIS A 320 -2.52 -4.37 -7.63
N HIS A 321 -2.85 -5.17 -6.64
CA HIS A 321 -4.05 -5.99 -6.61
C HIS A 321 -4.81 -5.66 -5.33
N TYR A 322 -6.10 -5.97 -5.35
CA TYR A 322 -6.89 -5.99 -4.15
C TYR A 322 -7.60 -7.34 -4.02
N GLU A 323 -7.76 -7.77 -2.79
CA GLU A 323 -8.44 -8.98 -2.41
C GLU A 323 -9.84 -8.66 -1.92
N THR A 324 -10.76 -9.60 -2.12
CA THR A 324 -12.16 -9.47 -1.68
C THR A 324 -12.60 -10.71 -0.94
N HIS A 325 -13.32 -10.51 0.15
CA HIS A 325 -14.12 -11.54 0.80
C HIS A 325 -15.58 -11.19 0.53
N ASN A 326 -16.28 -12.06 -0.19
CA ASN A 326 -17.56 -11.73 -0.82
C ASN A 326 -17.41 -10.45 -1.67
N GLU A 327 -18.17 -9.39 -1.40
CA GLU A 327 -18.10 -8.15 -2.19
C GLU A 327 -17.16 -7.09 -1.62
N ARG A 328 -16.71 -7.24 -0.37
CA ARG A 328 -15.91 -6.25 0.37
C ARG A 328 -14.42 -6.37 0.03
N VAL A 329 -13.77 -5.25 -0.26
CA VAL A 329 -12.30 -5.20 -0.39
C VAL A 329 -11.63 -5.40 0.97
N LEU A 330 -10.61 -6.27 1.02
CA LEU A 330 -9.80 -6.51 2.21
C LEU A 330 -8.56 -5.62 2.19
N LEU A 331 -8.26 -4.97 3.32
CA LEU A 331 -7.04 -4.18 3.50
C LEU A 331 -5.91 -5.05 4.01
N MET A 332 -5.53 -6.04 3.22
CA MET A 332 -4.43 -6.97 3.51
C MET A 332 -3.14 -6.61 2.76
N ASP A 333 -2.05 -7.27 3.17
CA ASP A 333 -0.69 -7.09 2.65
C ASP A 333 -0.20 -5.63 2.75
N ASN A 334 -0.19 -5.09 3.97
CA ASN A 334 0.18 -3.70 4.27
C ASN A 334 1.68 -3.54 4.59
N GLY A 335 2.48 -4.61 4.48
CA GLY A 335 3.92 -4.62 4.77
C GLY A 335 4.75 -3.60 3.99
N LYS A 336 4.21 -3.01 2.93
CA LYS A 336 4.88 -1.96 2.14
C LYS A 336 4.66 -0.54 2.66
N GLY A 337 3.91 -0.37 3.76
CA GLY A 337 3.75 0.92 4.45
C GLY A 337 4.89 1.28 5.41
N PHE A 338 4.99 2.57 5.77
CA PHE A 338 6.00 3.14 6.68
C PHE A 338 7.45 2.98 6.18
N GLY A 339 7.70 3.37 4.92
CA GLY A 339 9.04 3.27 4.34
C GLY A 339 9.85 4.55 4.48
N ASN A 340 9.18 5.69 4.50
CA ASN A 340 9.81 6.99 4.62
C ASN A 340 8.87 7.95 5.37
N PRO A 341 9.27 8.50 6.52
CA PRO A 341 8.45 9.48 7.25
C PRO A 341 8.56 10.89 6.66
N SER A 342 9.59 11.20 5.86
CA SER A 342 9.89 12.54 5.35
C SER A 342 9.28 12.84 3.98
N VAL A 343 8.66 11.85 3.33
CA VAL A 343 8.06 12.00 1.98
C VAL A 343 6.60 11.56 2.01
N ASP A 344 5.75 12.32 1.30
CA ASP A 344 4.33 12.02 1.11
C ASP A 344 4.07 11.83 -0.40
N PHE A 345 3.80 10.60 -0.81
CA PHE A 345 3.49 10.22 -2.19
C PHE A 345 1.98 10.40 -2.42
N ILE A 346 1.59 11.62 -2.81
CA ILE A 346 0.18 12.03 -2.95
C ILE A 346 -0.56 11.25 -4.05
N ASP A 347 0.17 10.72 -5.02
CA ASP A 347 -0.40 9.89 -6.07
C ASP A 347 -1.11 8.62 -5.57
N ILE A 348 -0.86 8.17 -4.32
CA ILE A 348 -1.68 7.13 -3.68
C ILE A 348 -3.15 7.57 -3.54
N LEU A 349 -3.41 8.87 -3.35
CA LEU A 349 -4.76 9.44 -3.26
C LEU A 349 -5.44 9.62 -4.64
N ALA A 350 -4.85 9.13 -5.74
CA ALA A 350 -5.46 9.24 -7.07
C ALA A 350 -6.93 8.80 -7.15
N PRO A 351 -7.34 7.68 -6.53
CA PRO A 351 -8.76 7.32 -6.49
C PRO A 351 -9.63 8.41 -5.87
N LEU A 352 -9.20 9.05 -4.79
CA LEU A 352 -9.95 10.12 -4.13
C LEU A 352 -10.01 11.40 -4.98
N TYR A 353 -8.86 11.93 -5.41
CA TYR A 353 -8.83 13.23 -6.11
C TYR A 353 -9.34 13.16 -7.55
N GLN A 354 -9.33 11.99 -8.20
CA GLN A 354 -9.90 11.83 -9.54
C GLN A 354 -11.40 11.55 -9.52
N CYS A 355 -11.88 10.79 -8.53
CA CYS A 355 -13.29 10.43 -8.46
C CYS A 355 -14.15 11.45 -7.70
N CYS A 356 -13.54 12.19 -6.77
CA CYS A 356 -14.19 13.13 -5.86
C CYS A 356 -15.47 12.58 -5.21
N ILE A 357 -15.42 11.33 -4.77
CA ILE A 357 -16.46 10.71 -3.93
C ILE A 357 -15.82 10.06 -2.71
N LEU A 358 -16.51 10.06 -1.57
CA LEU A 358 -16.05 9.44 -0.33
C LEU A 358 -17.26 9.03 0.51
N ARG A 359 -17.18 7.92 1.21
CA ARG A 359 -18.25 7.53 2.15
C ARG A 359 -18.39 8.55 3.26
N ARG A 360 -19.62 8.97 3.53
CA ARG A 360 -19.90 9.87 4.67
C ARG A 360 -19.39 9.30 6.00
N SER A 361 -19.47 7.99 6.18
CA SER A 361 -18.93 7.29 7.36
C SER A 361 -17.42 7.43 7.49
N THR A 362 -16.68 7.31 6.39
CA THR A 362 -15.22 7.46 6.37
C THR A 362 -14.84 8.89 6.71
N TRP A 363 -15.50 9.87 6.07
CA TRP A 363 -15.27 11.29 6.35
C TRP A 363 -15.52 11.66 7.82
N HIS A 364 -16.66 11.26 8.37
CA HIS A 364 -16.98 11.48 9.78
C HIS A 364 -15.96 10.85 10.71
N ARG A 365 -15.43 9.68 10.35
CA ARG A 365 -14.45 8.98 11.18
C ARG A 365 -13.08 9.66 11.12
N LEU A 366 -12.64 10.14 9.96
CA LEU A 366 -11.40 10.90 9.82
C LEU A 366 -11.46 12.17 10.68
N THR A 367 -12.49 13.00 10.47
CA THR A 367 -12.67 14.27 11.20
C THR A 367 -12.96 14.09 12.70
N LEU A 368 -13.47 12.93 13.13
CA LEU A 368 -13.56 12.59 14.55
C LEU A 368 -12.16 12.49 15.20
N PHE A 369 -11.14 12.10 14.44
CA PHE A 369 -9.77 11.94 14.92
C PHE A 369 -8.82 13.06 14.46
N SER A 370 -9.34 14.28 14.22
CA SER A 370 -8.55 15.47 13.88
C SER A 370 -7.66 15.97 15.04
N GLY A 371 -6.72 16.87 14.72
CA GLY A 371 -5.92 17.59 15.72
C GLY A 371 -4.98 16.72 16.58
N GLY A 372 -4.35 15.70 15.99
CA GLY A 372 -3.41 14.82 16.71
C GLY A 372 -4.07 13.67 17.47
N SER A 373 -5.39 13.57 17.45
CA SER A 373 -6.09 12.52 18.21
C SER A 373 -6.00 11.14 17.55
N LEU A 374 -5.74 11.07 16.23
CA LEU A 374 -5.47 9.83 15.52
C LEU A 374 -4.19 9.16 16.04
N THR A 375 -3.06 9.87 16.02
CA THR A 375 -1.79 9.33 16.49
C THR A 375 -1.73 9.14 18.00
N GLU A 376 -2.34 10.02 18.80
CA GLU A 376 -2.48 9.81 20.26
C GLU A 376 -3.18 8.48 20.54
N THR A 377 -4.29 8.19 19.84
CA THR A 377 -5.03 6.93 20.00
C THR A 377 -4.20 5.75 19.52
N LEU A 378 -3.52 5.88 18.38
CA LEU A 378 -2.68 4.82 17.80
C LEU A 378 -1.50 4.46 18.71
N GLU A 379 -0.80 5.46 19.23
CA GLU A 379 0.34 5.26 20.12
C GLU A 379 -0.08 4.46 21.35
N ASP A 380 -1.20 4.81 21.98
CA ASP A 380 -1.70 4.07 23.15
C ASP A 380 -2.13 2.64 22.85
N LEU A 381 -2.77 2.42 21.70
CA LEU A 381 -3.16 1.07 21.28
C LEU A 381 -1.94 0.19 21.02
N THR A 382 -0.90 0.73 20.40
CA THR A 382 0.32 -0.02 20.11
C THR A 382 1.11 -0.39 21.35
N LYS A 383 0.91 0.27 22.51
CA LYS A 383 1.50 -0.13 23.81
C LYS A 383 1.04 -1.50 24.30
N TYR A 384 -0.04 -2.06 23.74
CA TYR A 384 -0.49 -3.43 24.02
C TYR A 384 0.24 -4.50 23.21
N ASP A 385 0.98 -4.10 22.18
CA ASP A 385 1.73 -5.02 21.36
C ASP A 385 3.06 -5.39 21.99
N LEU A 386 3.53 -6.62 21.77
CA LEU A 386 4.79 -7.12 22.33
C LEU A 386 6.02 -6.48 21.67
N MET A 387 5.83 -5.78 20.55
CA MET A 387 6.89 -5.09 19.81
C MET A 387 6.97 -3.59 20.11
N TYR A 388 6.19 -3.08 21.06
CA TYR A 388 6.24 -1.67 21.40
C TYR A 388 7.68 -1.26 21.81
N PRO A 389 8.21 -0.13 21.28
CA PRO A 389 7.61 0.79 20.31
C PRO A 389 7.66 0.29 18.85
N ILE A 390 6.53 0.38 18.13
CA ILE A 390 6.34 -0.19 16.77
C ILE A 390 6.74 0.78 15.64
N LEU A 391 6.62 2.09 15.87
CA LEU A 391 7.01 3.15 14.93
C LEU A 391 7.96 4.14 15.61
N THR A 392 8.66 4.93 14.81
CA THR A 392 9.41 6.10 15.28
C THR A 392 8.50 7.32 15.39
N GLU A 393 8.94 8.36 16.10
CA GLU A 393 8.18 9.60 16.26
C GLU A 393 7.89 10.27 14.92
N GLU A 394 8.87 10.28 14.01
CA GLU A 394 8.75 10.88 12.68
C GLU A 394 7.65 10.20 11.85
N HIS A 395 7.41 8.91 12.06
CA HIS A 395 6.30 8.21 11.43
C HIS A 395 4.94 8.60 12.01
N PHE A 396 4.84 8.88 13.31
CA PHE A 396 3.61 9.43 13.89
C PHE A 396 3.35 10.84 13.36
N GLU A 397 4.35 11.73 13.36
CA GLU A 397 4.23 13.07 12.77
C GLU A 397 3.79 13.02 11.29
N ALA A 398 4.33 12.06 10.53
CA ALA A 398 3.96 11.87 9.14
C ALA A 398 2.49 11.45 8.96
N ILE A 399 1.92 10.63 9.85
CA ILE A 399 0.49 10.25 9.79
C ILE A 399 -0.40 11.49 9.92
N GLU A 400 -0.13 12.38 10.88
CA GLU A 400 -0.92 13.61 11.07
C GLU A 400 -0.76 14.56 9.88
N ARG A 401 0.47 14.74 9.39
CA ARG A 401 0.70 15.56 8.19
C ARG A 401 -0.05 15.01 6.96
N ARG A 402 -0.08 13.68 6.79
CA ARG A 402 -0.84 13.04 5.70
C ARG A 402 -2.34 13.16 5.90
N LEU A 403 -2.83 13.09 7.13
CA LEU A 403 -4.24 13.32 7.42
C LEU A 403 -4.70 14.73 6.96
N LEU A 404 -3.87 15.76 7.17
CA LEU A 404 -4.14 17.10 6.62
C LEU A 404 -4.19 17.12 5.09
N LEU A 405 -3.33 16.35 4.41
CA LEU A 405 -3.38 16.23 2.94
C LEU A 405 -4.66 15.50 2.46
N VAL A 406 -5.17 14.55 3.23
CA VAL A 406 -6.48 13.93 2.97
C VAL A 406 -7.60 14.96 3.10
N TYR A 407 -7.63 15.75 4.17
CA TYR A 407 -8.61 16.83 4.35
C TYR A 407 -8.54 17.85 3.22
N SER A 408 -7.33 18.27 2.85
CA SER A 408 -7.10 19.18 1.74
C SER A 408 -7.68 18.64 0.43
N THR A 409 -7.50 17.35 0.18
CA THR A 409 -8.06 16.68 -1.00
C THR A 409 -9.59 16.70 -1.01
N VAL A 410 -10.21 16.38 0.13
CA VAL A 410 -11.69 16.38 0.26
C VAL A 410 -12.26 17.80 0.11
N GLU A 411 -11.64 18.80 0.73
CA GLU A 411 -12.06 20.21 0.61
C GLU A 411 -11.99 20.73 -0.82
N ILE A 412 -10.94 20.37 -1.58
CA ILE A 412 -10.85 20.68 -3.01
C ILE A 412 -12.02 20.04 -3.78
N CYS A 413 -12.35 18.78 -3.49
CA CYS A 413 -13.49 18.11 -4.11
C CYS A 413 -14.83 18.76 -3.71
N LEU A 414 -15.02 19.14 -2.43
CA LEU A 414 -16.22 19.82 -1.94
C LEU A 414 -16.40 21.19 -2.59
N HIS A 415 -15.32 21.95 -2.78
CA HIS A 415 -15.37 23.22 -3.50
C HIS A 415 -15.81 23.03 -4.96
N LYS A 416 -15.39 21.93 -5.62
CA LYS A 416 -15.72 21.63 -7.02
C LYS A 416 -17.13 21.04 -7.20
N HIS A 417 -17.60 20.21 -6.27
CA HIS A 417 -18.78 19.37 -6.45
C HIS A 417 -19.85 19.51 -5.34
N GLY A 418 -19.60 20.31 -4.31
CA GLY A 418 -20.47 20.44 -3.14
C GLY A 418 -20.62 19.13 -2.37
N GLU A 419 -21.72 19.00 -1.61
CA GLU A 419 -22.03 17.80 -0.79
C GLU A 419 -22.20 16.50 -1.58
N SER A 420 -22.25 16.56 -2.92
CA SER A 420 -22.33 15.36 -3.78
C SER A 420 -21.08 14.46 -3.68
N VAL A 421 -19.99 14.98 -3.11
CA VAL A 421 -18.80 14.18 -2.76
C VAL A 421 -19.14 13.08 -1.77
N PHE A 422 -20.10 13.28 -0.87
CA PHE A 422 -20.42 12.30 0.16
C PHE A 422 -21.55 11.36 -0.29
N THR A 423 -21.18 10.10 -0.54
CA THR A 423 -22.08 8.98 -0.85
C THR A 423 -22.51 8.21 0.39
#